data_AF-A0A2V5QBI4-F1
#
_entry.id   AF-A0A2V5QBI4-F1
#
_cell.length_a   1.000
_cell.length_b   1.000
_cell.length_c   1.000
_cell.angle_alpha   90.00
_cell.angle_beta   90.00
_cell.angle_gamma   90.00
#
_symmetry.space_group_name_H-M   'P 1'
#
loop_
_entity.id
_entity.type
_entity.pdbx_description
1 polymer ?
#
loop_
_entity_poly.entity_id
_entity_poly.type
_entity_poly.pdbx_seq_one_letter_code
_entity_poly.pdbx_strand_id
1 'polypeptide(L)'
;MTNPSTGIWHYEYAIYNENLDRAIQSFAVPTGRRIRNIGFHAPPQEPGWANDGTVGNTGYSSTPWTSVVTGGSLTWSCETLAQNPNANAIRWGTLYNFRFDSNRPPQDEFAVIGFFKTGVPITVPIQGPQHRSD
;
A
#
# COMPACT_ATOMS: atom_id res chain seq x y z
N MET A 1 -1.97 23.64 2.46
CA MET A 1 -2.25 22.46 3.31
C MET A 1 -3.46 22.77 4.16
N THR A 2 -4.57 22.03 4.01
CA THR A 2 -5.72 22.14 4.90
C THR A 2 -5.46 21.21 6.08
N ASN A 3 -5.24 21.76 7.28
CA ASN A 3 -5.23 20.94 8.48
C ASN A 3 -6.51 20.11 8.56
N PRO A 4 -6.46 18.88 9.10
CA PRO A 4 -7.68 18.16 9.40
C PRO A 4 -8.53 19.03 10.33
N SER A 5 -9.83 19.12 10.04
CA SER A 5 -10.77 19.78 10.94
C SER A 5 -10.70 19.14 12.32
N THR A 6 -11.01 19.88 13.38
CA THR A 6 -11.04 19.34 14.75
C THR A 6 -11.75 17.99 14.82
N GLY A 7 -11.10 16.99 15.44
CA GLY A 7 -11.64 15.62 15.55
C GLY A 7 -11.42 14.73 14.33
N ILE A 8 -10.54 15.12 13.41
CA ILE A 8 -10.08 14.30 12.28
C ILE A 8 -8.57 14.07 12.41
N TRP A 9 -8.16 12.83 12.18
CA TRP A 9 -6.77 12.39 12.17
C TRP A 9 -6.40 11.98 10.75
N HIS A 10 -5.25 12.48 10.29
CA HIS A 10 -4.66 12.11 9.02
C HIS A 10 -3.64 11.00 9.25
N TYR A 11 -3.82 9.86 8.57
CA TYR A 11 -2.89 8.74 8.60
C TYR A 11 -2.15 8.68 7.27
N GLU A 12 -0.83 8.64 7.33
CA GLU A 12 0.03 8.44 6.16
C GLU A 12 1.11 7.42 6.48
N TYR A 13 1.23 6.41 5.63
CA TYR A 13 2.21 5.34 5.73
C TYR A 13 3.10 5.35 4.49
N ALA A 14 4.40 5.25 4.72
CA ALA A 14 5.39 5.07 3.67
C ALA A 14 5.98 3.67 3.78
N ILE A 15 5.94 2.91 2.69
CA ILE A 15 6.55 1.58 2.61
C ILE A 15 7.70 1.66 1.62
N TYR A 16 8.91 1.45 2.14
CA TYR A 16 10.13 1.41 1.36
C TYR A 16 10.65 -0.02 1.26
N ASN A 17 10.97 -0.44 0.03
CA ASN A 17 11.62 -1.71 -0.20
C ASN A 17 13.14 -1.49 -0.40
N GLU A 18 13.93 -1.70 0.66
CA GLU A 18 15.38 -1.53 0.62
C GLU A 18 16.10 -2.52 -0.29
N ASN A 19 15.73 -3.81 -0.27
CA ASN A 19 16.39 -4.90 -1.04
C ASN A 19 15.61 -6.23 -1.11
N LEU A 20 14.31 -6.21 -0.84
CA LEU A 20 13.46 -7.40 -0.84
C LEU A 20 13.08 -7.82 -2.28
N ASP A 21 13.70 -8.89 -2.77
CA ASP A 21 13.41 -9.46 -4.10
C ASP A 21 11.95 -9.91 -4.26
N ARG A 22 11.31 -10.35 -3.17
CA ARG A 22 9.91 -10.78 -3.18
C ARG A 22 8.94 -9.67 -3.58
N ALA A 23 9.35 -8.40 -3.42
CA ALA A 23 8.55 -7.20 -3.63
C ALA A 23 7.22 -7.21 -2.85
N ILE A 24 6.52 -6.08 -2.84
CA ILE A 24 5.28 -5.91 -2.07
C ILE A 24 4.11 -5.62 -3.02
N GLN A 25 3.01 -6.33 -2.85
CA GLN A 25 1.82 -6.25 -3.72
C GLN A 25 0.59 -5.70 -3.00
N SER A 26 0.54 -5.80 -1.66
CA SER A 26 -0.59 -5.31 -0.89
C SER A 26 -0.19 -4.78 0.48
N PHE A 27 -0.99 -3.83 0.96
CA PHE A 27 -0.90 -3.24 2.28
C PHE A 27 -2.30 -3.08 2.85
N ALA A 28 -2.55 -3.65 4.04
CA ALA A 28 -3.83 -3.61 4.70
C ALA A 28 -3.71 -3.02 6.10
N VAL A 29 -4.54 -2.02 6.40
CA VAL A 29 -4.59 -1.32 7.69
C VAL A 29 -5.95 -1.57 8.33
N PRO A 30 -6.01 -1.98 9.61
CA PRO A 30 -7.25 -1.95 10.37
C PRO A 30 -7.72 -0.50 10.53
N THR A 31 -8.93 -0.18 10.09
CA THR A 31 -9.47 1.18 10.14
C THR A 31 -10.78 1.30 10.90
N GLY A 32 -11.41 0.17 11.22
CA GLY A 32 -12.81 0.13 11.64
C GLY A 32 -13.74 0.58 10.50
N ARG A 33 -14.83 1.27 10.84
CA ARG A 33 -15.85 1.72 9.87
C ARG A 33 -15.88 3.25 9.86
N ARG A 34 -15.77 3.85 8.66
CA ARG A 34 -15.82 5.31 8.32
C ARG A 34 -14.45 5.99 8.21
N ILE A 35 -13.83 5.84 7.05
CA ILE A 35 -12.66 6.60 6.60
C ILE A 35 -12.99 7.37 5.33
N ARG A 36 -12.17 8.36 4.98
CA ARG A 36 -12.32 9.18 3.76
C ARG A 36 -10.96 9.65 3.24
N ASN A 37 -10.96 10.36 2.12
CA ASN A 37 -9.74 10.92 1.52
C ASN A 37 -8.65 9.85 1.31
N ILE A 38 -9.08 8.65 0.90
CA ILE A 38 -8.17 7.54 0.61
C ILE A 38 -7.29 7.96 -0.57
N GLY A 39 -5.97 7.86 -0.37
CA GLY A 39 -4.99 8.25 -1.36
C GLY A 39 -3.85 7.24 -1.45
N PHE A 40 -3.22 7.26 -2.62
CA PHE A 40 -2.08 6.45 -2.98
C PHE A 40 -1.13 7.30 -3.80
N HIS A 41 0.17 7.17 -3.57
CA HIS A 41 1.21 7.76 -4.41
C HIS A 41 2.36 6.79 -4.59
N ALA A 42 2.87 6.74 -5.83
CA ALA A 42 4.04 5.95 -6.21
C ALA A 42 4.85 6.74 -7.24
N PRO A 43 6.17 6.50 -7.32
CA PRO A 43 6.99 7.04 -8.39
C PRO A 43 6.49 6.53 -9.75
N PRO A 44 6.53 7.37 -10.81
CA PRO A 44 6.33 6.91 -12.18
C PRO A 44 7.35 5.82 -12.53
N GLN A 45 6.91 4.81 -13.28
CA GLN A 45 7.80 3.79 -13.85
C GLN A 45 8.34 4.27 -15.20
N GLU A 46 9.61 3.98 -15.45
CA GLU A 46 10.26 4.25 -16.72
C GLU A 46 9.65 3.38 -17.84
N PRO A 47 9.59 3.89 -19.08
CA PRO A 47 9.18 3.08 -20.22
C PRO A 47 10.18 1.94 -20.46
N GLY A 48 9.68 0.88 -21.08
CA GLY A 48 10.51 -0.26 -21.44
C GLY A 48 11.65 0.10 -22.38
N TRP A 49 12.78 -0.58 -22.18
CA TRP A 49 13.96 -0.47 -23.05
C TRP A 49 14.67 -1.81 -23.18
N ALA A 50 15.57 -1.93 -24.16
CA ALA A 50 16.18 -3.21 -24.49
C ALA A 50 16.97 -3.80 -23.31
N ASN A 51 16.59 -5.01 -22.89
CA ASN A 51 17.19 -5.75 -21.76
C ASN A 51 16.98 -5.10 -20.38
N ASP A 52 15.83 -4.45 -20.16
CA ASP A 52 15.47 -3.86 -18.87
C ASP A 52 15.14 -4.87 -17.76
N GLY A 53 15.04 -6.16 -18.10
CA GLY A 53 14.78 -7.27 -17.17
C GLY A 53 13.29 -7.49 -16.84
N THR A 54 12.39 -6.70 -17.41
CA THR A 54 10.94 -6.92 -17.34
C THR A 54 10.49 -7.94 -18.38
N VAL A 55 9.31 -8.53 -18.20
CA VAL A 55 8.76 -9.48 -19.18
C VAL A 55 8.52 -8.74 -20.49
N GLY A 56 9.21 -9.18 -21.55
CA GLY A 56 9.10 -8.59 -22.88
C GLY A 56 9.82 -7.24 -23.06
N ASN A 57 10.64 -6.80 -22.10
CA ASN A 57 11.33 -5.50 -22.13
C ASN A 57 10.37 -4.30 -22.27
N THR A 58 9.21 -4.37 -21.61
CA THR A 58 8.12 -3.38 -21.73
C THR A 58 8.09 -2.37 -20.58
N GLY A 59 9.02 -2.45 -19.64
CA GLY A 59 9.00 -1.67 -18.41
C GLY A 59 7.94 -2.16 -17.42
N TYR A 60 7.98 -1.59 -16.21
CA TYR A 60 6.98 -1.86 -15.19
C TYR A 60 5.74 -0.98 -15.37
N SER A 61 4.59 -1.51 -14.97
CA SER A 61 3.32 -0.79 -14.99
C SER A 61 3.33 0.34 -13.97
N SER A 62 2.84 1.53 -14.37
CA SER A 62 2.54 2.65 -13.47
C SER A 62 1.09 2.67 -12.98
N THR A 63 0.30 1.62 -13.23
CA THR A 63 -1.10 1.55 -12.81
C THR A 63 -1.22 1.77 -11.30
N PRO A 64 -2.02 2.75 -10.82
CA PRO A 64 -2.20 2.99 -9.39
C PRO A 64 -2.76 1.77 -8.65
N TRP A 65 -2.38 1.60 -7.39
CA TRP A 65 -2.98 0.55 -6.57
C TRP A 65 -4.46 0.85 -6.33
N THR A 66 -5.29 -0.18 -6.42
CA THR A 66 -6.71 -0.08 -6.08
C THR A 66 -6.86 -0.15 -4.56
N SER A 67 -7.92 0.47 -4.04
CA SER A 67 -8.21 0.46 -2.60
C SER A 67 -9.61 -0.10 -2.33
N VAL A 68 -9.73 -0.94 -1.31
CA VAL A 68 -10.98 -1.60 -0.92
C VAL A 68 -11.12 -1.54 0.60
N VAL A 69 -12.31 -1.14 1.08
CA VAL A 69 -12.66 -1.18 2.50
C VAL A 69 -13.63 -2.33 2.72
N THR A 70 -13.22 -3.36 3.46
CA THR A 70 -14.07 -4.52 3.77
C THR A 70 -13.68 -5.08 5.12
N GLY A 71 -14.67 -5.56 5.90
CA GLY A 71 -14.41 -6.18 7.20
C GLY A 71 -13.73 -5.28 8.24
N GLY A 72 -13.78 -3.95 8.06
CA GLY A 72 -13.10 -3.01 8.96
C GLY A 72 -11.62 -2.76 8.63
N SER A 73 -11.13 -3.28 7.51
CA SER A 73 -9.78 -3.01 7.00
C SER A 73 -9.84 -2.27 5.67
N LEU A 74 -8.92 -1.32 5.50
CA LEU A 74 -8.59 -0.70 4.23
C LEU A 74 -7.38 -1.42 3.63
N THR A 75 -7.54 -2.00 2.45
CA THR A 75 -6.47 -2.66 1.71
C THR A 75 -6.19 -1.92 0.42
N TRP A 76 -4.92 -1.64 0.13
CA TRP A 76 -4.45 -1.29 -1.19
C TRP A 76 -3.73 -2.46 -1.83
N SER A 77 -3.89 -2.63 -3.14
CA SER A 77 -3.17 -3.68 -3.88
C SER A 77 -2.97 -3.33 -5.36
N CYS A 78 -1.89 -3.83 -5.96
CA CYS A 78 -1.76 -3.94 -7.41
C CYS A 78 -2.23 -5.31 -7.92
N GLU A 79 -2.14 -5.51 -9.24
CA GLU A 79 -2.33 -6.80 -9.88
C GLU A 79 -1.39 -7.86 -9.28
N THR A 80 -1.83 -9.13 -9.31
CA THR A 80 -0.99 -10.26 -8.90
C THR A 80 0.06 -10.59 -9.95
N LEU A 81 1.12 -11.30 -9.55
CA LEU A 81 2.16 -11.78 -10.46
C LEU A 81 1.60 -12.60 -11.63
N ALA A 82 0.55 -13.40 -11.39
CA ALA A 82 -0.11 -14.21 -12.41
C ALA A 82 -0.91 -13.38 -13.43
N GLN A 83 -1.44 -12.23 -13.01
CA GLN A 83 -2.19 -11.32 -13.88
C GLN A 83 -1.24 -10.43 -14.69
N ASN A 84 -0.21 -9.89 -14.04
CA ASN A 84 0.75 -9.00 -14.67
C ASN A 84 2.13 -9.14 -13.99
N PRO A 85 3.09 -9.85 -14.60
CA PRO A 85 4.45 -9.97 -14.06
C PRO A 85 5.17 -8.62 -13.88
N ASN A 86 4.77 -7.63 -14.68
CA ASN A 86 5.30 -6.28 -14.66
C ASN A 86 4.43 -5.31 -13.82
N ALA A 87 3.52 -5.81 -12.98
CA ALA A 87 2.63 -4.99 -12.16
C ALA A 87 3.38 -3.97 -11.30
N ASN A 88 2.67 -2.94 -10.81
CA ASN A 88 3.22 -1.84 -10.03
C ASN A 88 3.58 -2.23 -8.57
N ALA A 89 4.21 -3.38 -8.33
CA ALA A 89 4.67 -3.80 -7.01
C ALA A 89 5.80 -2.91 -6.48
N ILE A 90 5.91 -2.75 -5.15
CA ILE A 90 7.01 -2.04 -4.51
C ILE A 90 8.28 -2.89 -4.65
N ARG A 91 9.13 -2.51 -5.60
CA ARG A 91 10.40 -3.19 -5.90
C ARG A 91 11.57 -2.51 -5.22
N TRP A 92 12.72 -3.16 -5.29
CA TRP A 92 13.99 -2.67 -4.75
C TRP A 92 14.20 -1.17 -5.04
N GLY A 93 14.52 -0.40 -4.00
CA GLY A 93 14.84 1.02 -4.10
C GLY A 93 13.63 1.95 -4.28
N THR A 94 12.39 1.47 -4.12
CA THR A 94 11.19 2.29 -4.30
C THR A 94 10.38 2.47 -3.02
N LEU A 95 9.74 3.65 -2.87
CA LEU A 95 8.92 4.05 -1.73
C LEU A 95 7.52 4.47 -2.21
N TYR A 96 6.48 3.92 -1.56
CA TYR A 96 5.08 4.19 -1.90
C TYR A 96 4.36 4.76 -0.67
N ASN A 97 3.45 5.72 -0.89
CA ASN A 97 2.68 6.36 0.17
C ASN A 97 1.20 5.96 0.12
N PHE A 98 0.63 5.70 1.29
CA PHE A 98 -0.76 5.32 1.49
C PHE A 98 -1.38 6.23 2.54
N ARG A 99 -2.52 6.84 2.25
CA ARG A 99 -3.13 7.81 3.17
C ARG A 99 -4.65 7.67 3.27
N PHE A 100 -5.19 8.11 4.39
CA PHE A 100 -6.62 8.33 4.59
C PHE A 100 -6.86 9.21 5.82
N ASP A 101 -8.09 9.70 5.95
CA ASP A 101 -8.56 10.43 7.11
C ASP A 101 -9.55 9.58 7.91
N SER A 102 -9.43 9.60 9.24
CA SER A 102 -10.36 8.94 10.17
C SER A 102 -10.84 9.91 11.25
N ASN A 103 -12.00 9.65 11.82
CA ASN A 103 -12.52 10.35 12.99
C ASN A 103 -12.17 9.63 14.31
N ARG A 104 -11.15 8.76 14.27
CA ARG A 104 -10.65 8.02 15.42
C ARG A 104 -9.19 8.41 15.72
N PRO A 105 -8.84 8.61 17.01
CA PRO A 105 -7.45 8.86 17.41
C PRO A 105 -6.58 7.63 17.16
N PRO A 106 -5.25 7.80 17.11
CA PRO A 106 -4.33 6.69 16.92
C PRO A 106 -4.32 5.74 18.12
N GLN A 107 -4.18 4.44 17.84
CA GLN A 107 -3.85 3.38 18.80
C GLN A 107 -2.85 2.40 18.17
N ASP A 108 -2.18 1.60 19.00
CA ASP A 108 -1.30 0.53 18.52
C ASP A 108 -2.10 -0.53 17.75
N GLU A 109 -1.68 -0.80 16.52
CA GLU A 109 -2.32 -1.75 15.61
C GLU A 109 -1.30 -2.54 14.81
N PHE A 110 -1.77 -3.59 14.13
CA PHE A 110 -0.96 -4.35 13.19
C PHE A 110 -1.52 -4.22 11.78
N ALA A 111 -0.70 -3.70 10.87
CA ALA A 111 -0.98 -3.76 9.44
C ALA A 111 -0.45 -5.06 8.83
N VAL A 112 -1.04 -5.49 7.71
CA VAL A 112 -0.61 -6.67 6.96
C VAL A 112 0.04 -6.23 5.65
N ILE A 113 1.24 -6.74 5.39
CA ILE A 113 1.99 -6.55 4.14
C ILE A 113 2.00 -7.88 3.37
N GLY A 114 1.46 -7.86 2.14
CA GLY A 114 1.45 -9.01 1.24
C GLY A 114 2.53 -8.90 0.17
N PHE A 115 3.20 -10.02 -0.12
CA PHE A 115 4.30 -10.08 -1.09
C PHE A 115 3.80 -10.30 -2.53
N PHE A 116 4.55 -9.78 -3.49
CA PHE A 116 4.23 -9.93 -4.92
C PHE A 116 4.66 -11.30 -5.47
N LYS A 117 5.86 -11.75 -5.09
CA LYS A 117 6.33 -13.12 -5.32
C LYS A 117 5.98 -14.01 -4.12
N THR A 118 6.42 -15.26 -4.18
CA THR A 118 6.18 -16.26 -3.12
C THR A 118 6.56 -15.76 -1.72
N GLY A 119 5.73 -16.09 -0.74
CA GLY A 119 5.90 -15.73 0.66
C GLY A 119 4.55 -15.66 1.39
N VAL A 120 4.60 -15.74 2.71
CA VAL A 120 3.43 -15.53 3.57
C VAL A 120 3.39 -14.05 3.97
N PRO A 121 2.22 -13.37 3.96
CA PRO A 121 2.11 -12.00 4.44
C PRO A 121 2.69 -11.83 5.85
N ILE A 122 3.21 -10.65 6.13
CA ILE A 122 3.76 -10.29 7.45
C ILE A 122 2.88 -9.24 8.13
N THR A 123 2.92 -9.23 9.45
CA THR A 123 2.31 -8.19 10.26
C THR A 123 3.36 -7.19 10.73
N VAL A 124 3.06 -5.90 10.65
CA VAL A 124 3.94 -4.81 11.11
C VAL A 124 3.20 -3.91 12.11
N PRO A 125 3.84 -3.51 13.22
CA PRO A 125 3.23 -2.58 14.17
C PRO A 125 3.11 -1.20 13.54
N ILE A 126 1.97 -0.56 13.75
CA ILE A 126 1.64 0.78 13.24
C ILE A 126 0.86 1.57 14.30
N GLN A 127 0.77 2.88 14.11
CA GLN A 127 -0.31 3.68 14.71
C GLN A 127 -1.49 3.64 13.74
N GLY A 128 -2.57 2.96 14.12
CA GLY A 128 -3.81 2.86 13.35
C GLY A 128 -4.98 3.58 14.02
N PRO A 129 -6.10 3.82 13.32
CA PRO A 129 -7.28 4.42 13.93
C PRO A 129 -7.89 3.51 15.00
N GLN A 130 -8.23 4.09 16.15
CA GLN A 130 -8.87 3.36 17.21
C GLN A 130 -10.16 2.68 16.77
N HIS A 131 -10.20 1.36 16.93
CA HIS A 131 -11.38 0.52 16.73
C HIS A 131 -11.60 -0.36 17.96
N ARG A 132 -12.86 -0.77 18.20
CA ARG A 132 -13.16 -1.68 19.30
C ARG A 132 -12.75 -3.08 18.88
N SER A 133 -12.00 -3.76 19.75
CA SER A 133 -11.87 -5.21 19.70
C SER A 133 -13.26 -5.80 19.95
N ASP A 134 -13.84 -6.41 18.93
CA ASP A 134 -15.07 -7.21 19.08
C ASP A 134 -14.80 -8.46 19.92
#